data_AF-N6V0G9-F1
#
_entry.id   AF-N6V0G9-F1
#
_cell.length_a   1.000
_cell.length_b   1.000
_cell.length_c   1.000
_cell.angle_alpha   90.00
_cell.angle_beta   90.00
_cell.angle_gamma   90.00
#
_symmetry.space_group_name_H-M   'P 1'
#
loop_
_entity.id
_entity.type
_entity.pdbx_description
1 polymer ?
#
loop_
_entity_poly.entity_id
_entity_poly.type
_entity_poly.pdbx_seq_one_letter_code
_entity_poly.pdbx_strand_id
1 'polypeptide(L)'
;MNLFEINIAIVCFIVGNFLGLNYSYNKYPFPYVENKIDMLALILSILGGILLNTPLYDLGILLLSFPFGMRPGYGRIEFILGLSLAIILYLVKKWMLIGNI
;
A
#
# COMPACT_ATOMS: atom_id res chain seq x y z
N MET A 1 -12.40 -14.08 6.16
CA MET A 1 -11.64 -13.69 7.35
C MET A 1 -12.58 -13.59 8.53
N ASN A 2 -12.20 -14.16 9.67
CA ASN A 2 -12.95 -14.04 10.92
C ASN A 2 -12.62 -12.71 11.63
N LEU A 3 -13.45 -12.31 12.61
CA LEU A 3 -13.27 -11.03 13.34
C LEU A 3 -11.86 -10.89 13.96
N PHE A 4 -11.32 -12.00 14.48
CA PHE A 4 -9.97 -12.03 15.05
C PHE A 4 -8.89 -11.72 14.01
N GLU A 5 -8.97 -12.32 12.83
CA GLU A 5 -8.04 -12.09 11.70
C GLU A 5 -8.11 -10.65 11.21
N ILE A 6 -9.32 -10.06 11.19
CA ILE A 6 -9.51 -8.65 10.84
C ILE A 6 -8.80 -7.73 11.86
N ASN A 7 -8.89 -8.03 13.16
CA ASN A 7 -8.21 -7.25 14.18
C ASN A 7 -6.68 -7.33 14.04
N ILE A 8 -6.14 -8.52 13.77
CA ILE A 8 -4.70 -8.70 13.50
C ILE A 8 -4.28 -7.91 12.26
N ALA A 9 -5.03 -8.02 11.17
CA ALA A 9 -4.79 -7.27 9.95
C ALA A 9 -4.75 -5.74 10.19
N ILE A 10 -5.67 -5.21 11.01
CA ILE A 10 -5.67 -3.79 11.39
C ILE A 10 -4.40 -3.44 12.18
N VAL A 11 -4.00 -4.27 13.13
CA VAL A 11 -2.76 -4.06 13.90
C VAL A 11 -1.53 -4.09 12.97
N CYS A 12 -1.44 -5.06 12.07
CA CYS A 12 -0.37 -5.16 11.07
C CYS A 12 -0.32 -3.92 10.16
N PHE A 13 -1.48 -3.41 9.74
CA PHE A 13 -1.58 -2.19 8.95
C PHE A 13 -1.09 -0.96 9.72
N ILE A 14 -1.48 -0.81 10.98
CA ILE A 14 -1.05 0.31 11.84
C ILE A 14 0.47 0.25 12.06
N VAL A 15 1.00 -0.94 12.39
CA VAL A 15 2.43 -1.14 12.63
C VAL A 15 3.24 -0.84 11.37
N GLY A 16 2.84 -1.36 10.21
CA GLY A 16 3.55 -1.10 8.96
C GLY A 16 3.53 0.38 8.57
N ASN A 17 2.42 1.09 8.84
CA ASN A 17 2.35 2.54 8.66
C ASN A 17 3.39 3.27 9.53
N PHE A 18 3.47 2.94 10.83
CA PHE A 18 4.47 3.54 11.72
C PHE A 18 5.90 3.27 11.29
N LEU A 19 6.20 2.03 10.85
CA LEU A 19 7.52 1.66 10.35
C LEU A 19 7.88 2.44 9.08
N GLY A 20 6.94 2.55 8.14
CA GLY A 20 7.16 3.28 6.90
C GLY A 20 7.27 4.78 7.09
N LEU A 21 6.49 5.36 8.02
CA LEU A 21 6.63 6.75 8.46
C LEU A 21 8.00 7.00 9.07
N ASN A 22 8.44 6.15 10.01
CA ASN A 22 9.75 6.28 10.65
C ASN A 22 10.89 6.18 9.63
N TYR A 23 10.81 5.22 8.71
CA TYR A 23 11.76 5.09 7.61
C TYR A 23 11.80 6.34 6.73
N SER A 24 10.63 6.87 6.34
CA SER A 24 10.52 8.11 5.54
C SER A 24 11.10 9.31 6.29
N TYR A 25 10.85 9.44 7.60
CA TYR A 25 11.41 10.53 8.43
C TYR A 25 12.94 10.48 8.51
N ASN A 26 13.52 9.29 8.64
CA ASN A 26 14.98 9.13 8.74
C ASN A 26 15.68 9.38 7.41
N LYS A 27 15.06 8.97 6.30
CA LYS A 27 15.65 9.09 4.96
C LYS A 27 15.47 10.49 4.36
N TYR A 28 14.38 11.17 4.69
CA TYR A 28 13.97 12.43 4.06
C TYR A 28 13.81 13.56 5.10
N PRO A 29 14.91 14.28 5.41
CA PRO A 29 14.95 15.27 6.47
C PRO A 29 14.27 16.60 6.12
N PHE A 30 13.77 16.80 4.88
CA PHE A 30 13.10 18.04 4.46
C PHE A 30 11.80 17.77 3.67
N PRO A 31 10.70 18.50 3.91
CA PRO A 31 9.40 18.20 3.32
C PRO A 31 9.34 18.77 1.91
N TYR A 32 8.79 18.02 0.94
CA TYR A 32 8.53 18.51 -0.42
C TYR A 32 9.74 18.98 -1.24
N VAL A 33 10.97 18.67 -0.81
CA VAL A 33 12.18 19.12 -1.53
C VAL A 33 12.47 18.23 -2.73
N GLU A 34 12.27 16.93 -2.60
CA GLU A 34 12.79 15.98 -3.57
C GLU A 34 11.75 15.45 -4.58
N ASN A 35 10.43 15.65 -4.37
CA ASN A 35 9.34 15.26 -5.31
C ASN A 35 9.54 13.89 -5.98
N LYS A 36 10.12 12.92 -5.25
CA LYS A 36 10.45 11.59 -5.75
C LYS A 36 9.64 10.53 -5.03
N ILE A 37 9.27 9.49 -5.77
CA ILE A 37 8.71 8.26 -5.22
C ILE A 37 9.86 7.46 -4.63
N ASP A 38 9.75 7.00 -3.38
CA ASP A 38 10.75 6.08 -2.84
C ASP A 38 10.55 4.70 -3.48
N MET A 39 11.47 4.32 -4.37
CA MET A 39 11.46 3.03 -5.05
C MET A 39 11.44 1.84 -4.07
N LEU A 40 12.07 1.96 -2.90
CA LEU A 40 12.03 0.88 -1.90
C LEU A 40 10.63 0.73 -1.30
N ALA A 41 9.99 1.84 -0.94
CA ALA A 41 8.62 1.82 -0.46
C ALA A 41 7.66 1.29 -1.55
N LEU A 42 7.87 1.68 -2.81
CA LEU A 42 7.12 1.19 -3.96
C LEU A 42 7.20 -0.34 -4.08
N ILE A 43 8.42 -0.88 -4.07
CA ILE A 43 8.67 -2.32 -4.17
C ILE A 43 8.01 -3.06 -2.99
N LEU A 44 8.14 -2.54 -1.76
CA LEU A 44 7.56 -3.16 -0.57
C LEU A 44 6.04 -3.26 -0.68
N SER A 45 5.33 -2.21 -1.10
CA SER A 45 3.88 -2.30 -1.19
C SER A 45 3.40 -3.11 -2.40
N ILE A 46 4.15 -3.16 -3.51
CA ILE A 46 3.85 -4.09 -4.61
C ILE A 46 3.96 -5.54 -4.10
N LEU A 47 5.04 -5.87 -3.38
CA LEU A 47 5.21 -7.17 -2.75
C LEU A 47 4.08 -7.46 -1.75
N GLY A 48 3.70 -6.45 -0.95
CA GLY A 48 2.57 -6.53 -0.04
C GLY A 48 1.26 -6.87 -0.75
N GLY A 49 0.99 -6.23 -1.88
CA GLY A 49 -0.17 -6.50 -2.74
C GLY A 49 -0.18 -7.91 -3.33
N ILE A 50 0.98 -8.45 -3.70
CA ILE A 50 1.10 -9.84 -4.18
C ILE A 50 0.77 -10.82 -3.03
N LEU A 51 1.31 -10.56 -1.85
CA LEU A 51 1.16 -11.41 -0.66
C LEU A 51 -0.27 -11.45 -0.10
N LEU A 52 -1.11 -10.46 -0.40
CA LEU A 52 -2.53 -10.44 0.03
C LEU A 52 -3.32 -11.67 -0.43
N ASN A 53 -2.96 -12.28 -1.56
CA ASN A 53 -3.65 -13.46 -2.09
C ASN A 53 -3.06 -14.79 -1.58
N THR A 54 -2.13 -14.72 -0.64
CA THR A 54 -1.43 -15.89 -0.10
C THR A 54 -1.79 -16.09 1.38
N PRO A 55 -1.43 -17.24 1.98
CA PRO A 55 -1.59 -17.44 3.43
C PRO A 55 -0.82 -16.42 4.28
N LEU A 56 0.10 -15.64 3.68
CA LEU A 56 0.89 -14.60 4.32
C LEU A 56 0.23 -13.21 4.23
N TYR A 57 -1.10 -13.16 4.13
CA TYR A 57 -1.84 -11.91 3.93
C TYR A 57 -1.56 -10.86 5.02
N ASP A 58 -1.31 -11.26 6.27
CA ASP A 58 -0.94 -10.34 7.36
C ASP A 58 0.38 -9.60 7.08
N LEU A 59 1.38 -10.32 6.57
CA LEU A 59 2.64 -9.73 6.10
C LEU A 59 2.39 -8.83 4.88
N GLY A 60 1.49 -9.26 4.00
CA GLY A 60 1.05 -8.48 2.85
C GLY A 60 0.46 -7.13 3.26
N ILE A 61 -0.43 -7.11 4.25
CA ILE A 61 -1.06 -5.91 4.79
C ILE A 61 -0.04 -4.98 5.47
N LEU A 62 0.90 -5.56 6.23
CA LEU A 62 1.99 -4.80 6.84
C LEU A 62 2.85 -4.10 5.79
N LEU A 63 3.23 -4.80 4.73
CA LEU A 63 4.05 -4.23 3.65
C LEU A 63 3.27 -3.24 2.77
N LEU A 64 2.00 -3.51 2.48
CA LEU A 64 1.13 -2.63 1.70
C LEU A 64 0.90 -1.28 2.38
N SER A 65 0.97 -1.25 3.71
CA SER A 65 0.75 -0.04 4.51
C SER A 65 1.94 0.94 4.51
N PHE A 66 3.05 0.63 3.83
CA PHE A 66 4.16 1.56 3.68
C PHE A 66 3.75 2.77 2.82
N PRO A 67 3.84 4.01 3.34
CA PRO A 67 3.64 5.20 2.54
C PRO A 67 4.77 5.33 1.50
N PHE A 68 4.40 5.67 0.27
CA PHE A 68 5.31 5.79 -0.87
C PHE A 68 6.09 7.12 -0.91
N GLY A 69 5.68 8.07 -0.08
CA GLY A 69 6.02 9.47 -0.16
C GLY A 69 7.01 9.93 0.90
N MET A 70 7.89 10.82 0.48
CA MET A 70 8.80 11.57 1.35
C MET A 70 8.00 12.63 2.12
N ARG A 71 7.94 12.49 3.45
CA ARG A 71 7.30 13.43 4.41
C ARG A 71 5.77 13.64 4.26
N PRO A 72 5.08 13.99 5.38
CA PRO A 72 3.62 13.98 5.45
C PRO A 72 3.06 15.09 4.58
N GLY A 73 2.31 14.69 3.55
CA GLY A 73 1.85 15.60 2.51
C GLY A 73 1.42 14.91 1.22
N TYR A 74 2.10 13.81 0.88
CA TYR A 74 1.81 12.99 -0.31
C TYR A 74 0.68 11.98 -0.12
N GLY A 75 0.15 11.81 1.09
CA GLY A 75 -0.96 10.86 1.35
C GLY A 75 -2.17 11.06 0.44
N ARG A 76 -2.42 12.30 -0.02
CA ARG A 76 -3.43 12.58 -1.05
C ARG A 76 -3.07 11.97 -2.41
N ILE A 77 -1.82 12.09 -2.84
CA ILE A 77 -1.34 11.55 -4.12
C ILE A 77 -1.29 10.03 -4.06
N GLU A 78 -0.81 9.45 -2.95
CA GLU A 78 -0.81 8.01 -2.71
C GLU A 78 -2.23 7.44 -2.73
N PHE A 79 -3.18 8.14 -2.09
CA PHE A 79 -4.58 7.76 -2.13
C PHE A 79 -5.18 7.86 -3.53
N ILE A 80 -4.89 8.93 -4.28
CA ILE A 80 -5.37 9.09 -5.67
C ILE A 80 -4.77 8.00 -6.58
N LEU A 81 -3.48 7.70 -6.44
CA LEU A 81 -2.82 6.62 -7.19
C LEU A 81 -3.40 5.25 -6.83
N GLY A 82 -3.57 4.95 -5.55
CA GLY A 82 -4.21 3.70 -5.10
C GLY A 82 -5.65 3.58 -5.60
N LEU A 83 -6.44 4.65 -5.51
CA LEU A 83 -7.83 4.69 -5.97
C LEU A 83 -7.93 4.52 -7.49
N SER A 84 -7.10 5.22 -8.25
CA SER A 84 -7.07 5.10 -9.72
C SER A 84 -6.67 3.69 -10.17
N LEU A 85 -5.66 3.09 -9.53
CA LEU A 85 -5.26 1.70 -9.79
C LEU A 85 -6.39 0.71 -9.47
N ALA A 86 -7.08 0.90 -8.34
CA ALA A 86 -8.21 0.06 -7.94
C ALA A 86 -9.37 0.13 -8.95
N ILE A 87 -9.69 1.33 -9.45
CA ILE A 87 -10.71 1.53 -10.48
C ILE A 87 -10.31 0.81 -11.77
N ILE A 88 -9.05 0.96 -12.22
CA ILE A 88 -8.53 0.28 -13.42
C ILE A 88 -8.64 -1.24 -13.27
N LEU A 89 -8.18 -1.80 -12.16
CA LEU A 89 -8.24 -3.24 -11.89
C LEU A 89 -9.69 -3.76 -11.85
N TYR A 90 -10.60 -3.00 -11.25
CA TYR A 90 -12.02 -3.34 -11.25
C TYR A 90 -12.61 -3.40 -12.67
N LEU A 91 -12.31 -2.38 -13.49
CA LEU A 91 -12.77 -2.34 -14.88
C LEU A 91 -12.21 -3.49 -15.70
N VAL A 92 -10.91 -3.79 -15.56
CA VAL A 92 -10.25 -4.92 -16.24
C VAL A 92 -10.89 -6.26 -15.82
N LYS A 93 -11.08 -6.47 -14.51
CA LYS A 93 -11.73 -7.69 -13.99
C LYS A 93 -13.17 -7.84 -14.54
N LYS A 94 -13.93 -6.74 -14.55
CA LYS A 94 -15.29 -6.73 -15.09
C LYS A 94 -15.30 -7.05 -16.59
N TRP A 95 -14.38 -6.48 -17.36
CA TRP A 95 -14.27 -6.72 -18.80
C TRP A 95 -13.89 -8.17 -19.10
N MET A 96 -12.94 -8.73 -18.34
CA MET A 96 -12.53 -10.13 -18.46
C MET A 96 -13.64 -11.13 -18.07
N LEU A 97 -14.48 -10.79 -17.08
CA LEU A 97 -15.65 -11.60 -16.71
C LEU A 97 -16.75 -11.57 -17.77
N ILE A 98 -16.94 -10.44 -18.47
CA ILE A 98 -17.92 -10.30 -19.54
C ILE A 98 -17.47 -11.04 -20.81
N GLY A 99 -16.17 -11.08 -21.11
CA GLY A 99 -15.63 -11.79 -22.27
C GLY A 99 -15.51 -13.31 -22.12
N ASN A 100 -15.77 -13.86 -20.92
CA ASN A 100 -15.77 -15.30 -20.62
C ASN A 100 -17.19 -15.88 -20.48
N ILE A 101 -18.20 -15.16 -20.99
CA ILE A 101 -19.60 -15.60 -21.17
C ILE A 101 -19.85 -15.71 -22.67
#